data_AF-A0AAU8SG62-F1
#
_entry.id   AF-A0AAU8SG62-F1
#
_cell.length_a   1.000
_cell.length_b   1.000
_cell.length_c   1.000
_cell.angle_alpha   90.00
_cell.angle_beta   90.00
_cell.angle_gamma   90.00
#
_symmetry.space_group_name_H-M   'P 1'
#
loop_
_entity.id
_entity.type
_entity.pdbx_description
1 polymer ?
#
loop_
_entity_poly.entity_id
_entity_poly.type
_entity_poly.pdbx_seq_one_letter_code
_entity_poly.pdbx_strand_id
1 'polypeptide(L)'
;MLSRRYLAMWCALALFAAVAVLAARHTISWLWIAPVAALVALGLYDLNQDRHAILRNYPLWGHLRFLFEFIRPEIRQYFVEDDTDEKPFSRAQRSVVYQRAKNVADNRPYGTELDVKAVAHEWISHSLAPTRLPNHDFRIRVGANRAQPYDISIFNVSAMSFGSLSANAIRALNLGAKKGGFAHDTGEGSLSKYHRENGGDIIWEIASGYFGCRNDDGTFNPDRFAKQAADPQVKMIEIKLSQGAKPGHGGVLPAAKITPEIAETRGVPMGKDCISPATHSEFSTPRGLLEFVERLRTLSGGKPTGFKLCIGHPWEFFGIAKAMIETGIVPDFIIVDGAEGGTGAAPLEFTDHVGVPLQEGLLLVHNTLVGIGVRDRVKLGASGKIITAFDVARTLAIGADWVNSARGFMFAVGCIQAQHCHTDRCPTGVATQDPVRQRALVVPDKADRVHNFHRNTLHALQELVQAAGLSHPSELRAHHIVQRVAPHEVRLMSQLLKYLEPGALLNGGHCGFSLYDKWWPLARSDSFSPGESVYARVGKGASASA
;
A
#
# COMPACT_ATOMS: atom_id res chain seq x y z
N MET A 1 -35.72 -23.56 -37.61
CA MET A 1 -34.59 -22.66 -37.29
C MET A 1 -34.00 -23.09 -35.96
N LEU A 2 -32.89 -23.83 -35.97
CA LEU A 2 -32.20 -24.20 -34.73
C LEU A 2 -31.65 -22.91 -34.09
N SER A 3 -32.08 -22.62 -32.86
CA SER A 3 -31.56 -21.47 -32.12
C SER A 3 -30.04 -21.61 -31.98
N ARG A 4 -29.29 -20.58 -32.39
CA ARG A 4 -27.82 -20.54 -32.28
C ARG A 4 -27.32 -20.79 -30.85
N ARG A 5 -28.19 -20.57 -29.84
CA ARG A 5 -27.91 -20.76 -28.43
C ARG A 5 -27.65 -22.22 -28.04
N TYR A 6 -28.30 -23.17 -28.70
CA TYR A 6 -28.15 -24.61 -28.45
C TYR A 6 -27.18 -25.29 -29.42
N LEU A 7 -26.46 -24.52 -30.24
CA LEU A 7 -25.62 -25.06 -31.31
C LEU A 7 -24.58 -26.06 -30.78
N ALA A 8 -23.88 -25.76 -29.68
CA ALA A 8 -22.92 -26.69 -29.10
C ALA A 8 -23.57 -27.99 -28.62
N MET A 9 -24.78 -27.91 -28.05
CA MET A 9 -25.54 -29.11 -27.67
C MET A 9 -25.91 -29.94 -28.90
N TRP A 10 -26.40 -29.32 -29.97
CA TRP A 10 -26.72 -30.02 -31.22
C TRP A 10 -25.47 -30.65 -31.83
N CYS A 11 -24.33 -29.95 -31.83
CA CYS A 11 -23.04 -30.48 -32.27
C CYS A 11 -22.58 -31.66 -31.40
N ALA A 12 -22.75 -31.58 -30.07
CA ALA A 12 -22.39 -32.67 -29.16
C ALA A 12 -23.26 -33.92 -29.39
N LEU A 13 -24.58 -33.74 -29.60
CA LEU A 13 -25.50 -34.83 -29.95
C LEU A 13 -25.19 -35.44 -31.33
N ALA A 14 -24.88 -34.61 -32.32
CA ALA A 14 -24.47 -35.08 -33.66
C ALA A 14 -23.13 -35.82 -33.61
N LEU A 15 -22.17 -35.32 -32.83
CA LEU A 15 -20.89 -35.99 -32.59
C LEU A 15 -21.09 -37.32 -31.88
N PHE A 16 -21.97 -37.37 -30.88
CA PHE A 16 -22.31 -38.61 -30.17
C PHE A 16 -22.87 -39.66 -31.13
N ALA A 17 -23.83 -39.27 -31.98
CA ALA A 17 -24.39 -40.16 -32.99
C ALA A 17 -23.33 -40.63 -34.00
N ALA A 18 -22.46 -39.74 -34.48
CA ALA A 18 -21.40 -40.08 -35.42
C ALA A 18 -20.39 -41.07 -34.82
N VAL A 19 -19.93 -40.83 -33.59
CA VAL A 19 -19.00 -41.71 -32.88
C VAL A 19 -19.65 -43.07 -32.57
N ALA A 20 -20.92 -43.09 -32.20
CA ALA A 20 -21.66 -44.33 -31.98
C ALA A 20 -21.78 -45.17 -33.28
N VAL A 21 -22.05 -44.53 -34.42
CA VAL A 21 -22.12 -45.21 -35.73
C VAL A 21 -20.75 -45.76 -36.13
N LEU A 22 -19.67 -45.01 -35.93
CA LEU A 22 -18.32 -45.48 -36.22
C LEU A 22 -17.90 -46.64 -35.30
N ALA A 23 -18.22 -46.56 -34.00
CA ALA A 23 -17.97 -47.65 -33.06
C ALA A 23 -18.75 -48.92 -33.43
N ALA A 24 -20.02 -48.77 -33.86
CA ALA A 24 -20.86 -49.87 -34.32
C ALA A 24 -20.35 -50.51 -35.63
N ARG A 25 -19.64 -49.74 -36.47
CA ARG A 25 -18.97 -50.24 -37.69
C ARG A 25 -17.57 -50.80 -37.42
N HIS A 26 -17.16 -50.91 -36.15
CA HIS A 26 -15.84 -51.36 -35.73
C HIS A 26 -14.66 -50.51 -36.28
N THR A 27 -14.91 -49.29 -36.76
CA THR A 27 -13.84 -48.39 -37.25
C THR A 27 -13.12 -47.67 -36.12
N ILE A 28 -13.76 -47.51 -34.95
CA ILE A 28 -13.16 -46.95 -33.74
C ILE A 28 -13.58 -47.75 -32.49
N SER A 29 -12.80 -47.65 -31.41
CA SER A 29 -13.16 -48.27 -30.13
C SER A 29 -14.37 -47.58 -29.47
N TRP A 30 -15.24 -48.37 -28.83
CA TRP A 30 -16.35 -47.88 -28.00
C TRP A 30 -15.91 -46.95 -26.87
N LEU A 31 -14.63 -46.99 -26.47
CA LEU A 31 -14.07 -46.06 -25.48
C LEU A 31 -14.19 -44.59 -25.89
N TRP A 32 -14.23 -44.28 -27.19
CA TRP A 32 -14.39 -42.91 -27.69
C TRP A 32 -15.78 -42.32 -27.46
N ILE A 33 -16.78 -43.14 -27.11
CA ILE A 33 -18.11 -42.65 -26.73
C ILE A 33 -18.07 -41.97 -25.37
N ALA A 34 -17.25 -42.43 -24.43
CA ALA A 34 -17.20 -41.92 -23.06
C ALA A 34 -17.00 -40.38 -22.98
N PRO A 35 -16.00 -39.76 -23.64
CA PRO A 35 -15.83 -38.30 -23.57
C PRO A 35 -16.99 -37.52 -24.22
N VAL A 36 -17.60 -38.05 -25.28
CA VAL A 36 -18.71 -37.39 -25.97
C VAL A 36 -20.02 -37.53 -25.17
N ALA A 37 -20.24 -38.69 -24.56
CA ALA A 37 -21.33 -38.92 -23.62
C ALA A 37 -21.25 -37.98 -22.42
N ALA A 38 -20.05 -37.76 -21.88
CA ALA A 38 -19.82 -36.82 -20.78
C ALA A 38 -20.16 -35.36 -21.19
N LEU A 39 -19.84 -34.95 -22.41
CA LEU A 39 -20.23 -33.64 -22.94
C LEU A 39 -21.76 -33.51 -23.09
N VAL A 40 -22.44 -34.52 -23.62
CA VAL A 40 -23.91 -34.50 -23.71
C VAL A 40 -24.53 -34.44 -22.31
N ALA A 41 -24.04 -35.25 -21.36
CA ALA A 41 -24.51 -35.24 -19.97
C ALA A 41 -24.28 -33.88 -19.30
N LEU A 42 -23.12 -33.26 -19.50
CA LEU A 42 -22.82 -31.91 -19.01
C LEU A 42 -23.78 -30.87 -19.60
N GLY A 43 -24.05 -30.94 -20.90
CA GLY A 43 -25.00 -30.03 -21.54
C GLY A 43 -26.44 -30.22 -21.03
N LEU A 44 -26.86 -31.46 -20.74
CA LEU A 44 -28.17 -31.76 -20.17
C LEU A 44 -28.28 -31.25 -18.74
N TYR A 45 -27.20 -31.37 -17.97
CA TYR A 45 -27.07 -30.76 -16.66
C TYR A 45 -27.18 -29.23 -16.75
N ASP A 46 -26.47 -28.59 -17.68
CA ASP A 46 -26.51 -27.14 -17.91
C ASP A 46 -27.94 -26.63 -18.19
N LEU A 47 -28.72 -27.39 -18.98
CA LEU A 47 -30.12 -27.08 -19.31
C LEU A 47 -31.08 -27.21 -18.13
N ASN A 48 -30.83 -28.16 -17.24
CA ASN A 48 -31.74 -28.51 -16.14
C ASN A 48 -31.39 -27.81 -14.82
N GLN A 49 -30.19 -27.28 -14.66
CA GLN A 49 -29.80 -26.56 -13.44
C GLN A 49 -30.47 -25.16 -13.35
N ASP A 50 -30.81 -24.75 -12.14
CA ASP A 50 -31.53 -23.50 -11.86
C ASP A 50 -30.64 -22.34 -11.38
N ARG A 51 -29.32 -22.54 -11.25
CA ARG A 51 -28.40 -21.60 -10.58
C ARG A 51 -27.72 -20.60 -11.52
N HIS A 52 -27.38 -21.02 -12.75
CA HIS A 52 -26.58 -20.24 -13.70
C HIS A 52 -27.36 -19.97 -14.99
N ALA A 53 -27.89 -18.74 -15.11
CA ALA A 53 -28.69 -18.34 -16.28
C ALA A 53 -27.93 -18.43 -17.62
N ILE A 54 -26.60 -18.22 -17.61
CA ILE A 54 -25.78 -18.30 -18.83
C ILE A 54 -25.63 -19.74 -19.30
N LEU A 55 -25.24 -20.66 -18.41
CA LEU A 55 -25.10 -22.09 -18.75
C LEU A 55 -26.43 -22.69 -19.22
N ARG A 56 -27.54 -22.27 -18.60
CA ARG A 56 -28.89 -22.70 -18.99
C ARG A 56 -29.31 -22.23 -20.37
N ASN A 57 -29.01 -20.97 -20.71
CA ASN A 57 -29.35 -20.41 -22.02
C ASN A 57 -28.38 -20.85 -23.12
N TYR A 58 -27.14 -21.22 -22.78
CA TYR A 58 -26.06 -21.56 -23.70
C TYR A 58 -25.29 -22.80 -23.19
N PRO A 59 -25.91 -24.00 -23.19
CA PRO A 59 -25.27 -25.22 -22.67
C PRO A 59 -23.98 -25.51 -23.42
N LEU A 60 -22.95 -25.96 -22.71
CA LEU A 60 -21.57 -26.15 -23.19
C LEU A 60 -20.83 -24.86 -23.59
N TRP A 61 -21.43 -23.99 -24.42
CA TRP A 61 -20.82 -22.72 -24.84
C TRP A 61 -20.55 -21.78 -23.67
N GLY A 62 -21.45 -21.74 -22.67
CA GLY A 62 -21.30 -20.89 -21.51
C GLY A 62 -20.04 -21.21 -20.68
N HIS A 63 -19.57 -22.46 -20.68
CA HIS A 63 -18.32 -22.84 -19.99
C HIS A 63 -17.09 -22.20 -20.63
N LEU A 64 -17.07 -22.00 -21.95
CA LEU A 64 -15.98 -21.29 -22.63
C LEU A 64 -15.92 -19.82 -22.23
N ARG A 65 -17.08 -19.18 -21.99
CA ARG A 65 -17.11 -17.82 -21.45
C ARG A 65 -16.38 -17.78 -20.11
N PHE A 66 -16.73 -18.65 -19.17
CA PHE A 66 -16.10 -18.64 -17.84
C PHE A 66 -14.61 -19.01 -17.90
N LEU A 67 -14.21 -19.90 -18.81
CA LEU A 67 -12.80 -20.21 -19.06
C LEU A 67 -12.04 -18.97 -19.57
N PHE A 68 -12.57 -18.27 -20.58
CA PHE A 68 -11.92 -17.06 -21.08
C PHE A 68 -11.98 -15.92 -20.07
N GLU A 69 -13.06 -15.79 -19.30
CA GLU A 69 -13.18 -14.81 -18.23
C GLU A 69 -12.15 -15.05 -17.11
N PHE A 70 -11.85 -16.32 -16.81
CA PHE A 70 -10.81 -16.70 -15.85
C PHE A 70 -9.39 -16.36 -16.32
N ILE A 71 -9.06 -16.56 -17.61
CA ILE A 71 -7.72 -16.31 -18.19
C ILE A 71 -7.58 -14.86 -18.70
N ARG A 72 -8.69 -14.12 -18.82
CA ARG A 72 -8.74 -12.77 -19.39
C ARG A 72 -7.76 -11.80 -18.70
N PRO A 73 -7.64 -11.73 -17.37
CA PRO A 73 -6.73 -10.80 -16.72
C PRO A 73 -5.28 -10.98 -17.17
N GLU A 74 -4.81 -12.23 -17.25
CA GLU A 74 -3.46 -12.59 -17.67
C GLU A 74 -3.23 -12.30 -19.15
N ILE A 75 -4.17 -12.68 -20.04
CA ILE A 75 -4.05 -12.39 -21.48
C ILE A 75 -3.99 -10.89 -21.70
N ARG A 76 -4.88 -10.14 -21.04
CA ARG A 76 -4.96 -8.69 -21.18
C ARG A 76 -3.65 -8.03 -20.72
N GLN A 77 -3.14 -8.42 -19.56
CA GLN A 77 -1.92 -7.85 -18.98
C GLN A 77 -0.64 -8.10 -19.79
N TYR A 78 -0.57 -9.20 -20.55
CA TYR A 78 0.64 -9.59 -21.29
C TYR A 78 0.56 -9.35 -22.79
N PHE A 79 -0.63 -9.42 -23.40
CA PHE A 79 -0.79 -9.36 -24.86
C PHE A 79 -1.63 -8.18 -25.37
N VAL A 80 -2.35 -7.46 -24.50
CA VAL A 80 -3.31 -6.42 -24.93
C VAL A 80 -3.00 -5.04 -24.36
N GLU A 81 -2.65 -4.93 -23.08
CA GLU A 81 -2.35 -3.65 -22.44
C GLU A 81 -1.07 -3.04 -22.99
N ASP A 82 -1.11 -1.74 -23.27
CA ASP A 82 0.07 -0.99 -23.68
C ASP A 82 1.05 -0.86 -22.51
N ASP A 83 2.33 -0.64 -22.80
CA ASP A 83 3.37 -0.62 -21.78
C ASP A 83 3.22 0.56 -20.80
N THR A 84 2.51 1.62 -21.22
CA THR A 84 2.18 2.81 -20.43
C THR A 84 0.79 2.78 -19.78
N ASP A 85 -0.09 1.82 -20.10
CA ASP A 85 -1.42 1.74 -19.52
C ASP A 85 -1.34 1.37 -18.02
N GLU A 86 -1.76 2.29 -17.15
CA GLU A 86 -1.56 2.15 -15.72
C GLU A 86 -2.82 1.61 -15.00
N LYS A 87 -2.92 0.29 -14.73
CA LYS A 87 -3.89 -0.26 -13.74
C LYS A 87 -3.43 -1.58 -13.07
N PRO A 88 -3.11 -1.62 -11.76
CA PRO A 88 -2.68 -0.53 -10.89
C PRO A 88 -1.27 -0.03 -11.18
N PHE A 89 -0.36 -0.84 -11.74
CA PHE A 89 0.90 -0.36 -12.32
C PHE A 89 1.00 -0.81 -13.77
N SER A 90 1.56 0.07 -14.61
CA SER A 90 1.87 -0.24 -16.00
C SER A 90 3.00 -1.28 -16.11
N ARG A 91 3.15 -1.88 -17.29
CA ARG A 91 4.26 -2.82 -17.53
C ARG A 91 5.62 -2.10 -17.47
N ALA A 92 5.70 -0.86 -17.95
CA ALA A 92 6.88 -0.01 -17.81
C ALA A 92 7.29 0.18 -16.34
N GLN A 93 6.35 0.55 -15.48
CA GLN A 93 6.56 0.74 -14.04
C GLN A 93 7.05 -0.54 -13.36
N ARG A 94 6.39 -1.68 -13.61
CA ARG A 94 6.81 -2.97 -13.03
C ARG A 94 8.19 -3.41 -13.54
N SER A 95 8.49 -3.16 -14.81
CA SER A 95 9.76 -3.54 -15.43
C SER A 95 10.95 -2.84 -14.79
N VAL A 96 10.83 -1.53 -14.49
CA VAL A 96 11.88 -0.79 -13.78
C VAL A 96 12.21 -1.44 -12.43
N VAL A 97 11.19 -1.82 -11.67
CA VAL A 97 11.38 -2.52 -10.39
C VAL A 97 12.06 -3.88 -10.60
N TYR A 98 11.61 -4.66 -11.57
CA TYR A 98 12.23 -5.96 -11.85
C TYR A 98 13.67 -5.85 -12.32
N GLN A 99 13.99 -4.86 -13.16
CA GLN A 99 15.32 -4.63 -13.68
C GLN A 99 16.28 -4.25 -12.55
N ARG A 100 15.90 -3.25 -11.75
CA ARG A 100 16.66 -2.84 -10.56
C ARG A 100 16.85 -3.98 -9.57
N ALA A 101 15.79 -4.74 -9.28
CA ALA A 101 15.85 -5.88 -8.36
C ALA A 101 16.79 -6.99 -8.89
N LYS A 102 16.76 -7.30 -10.19
CA LYS A 102 17.61 -8.32 -10.81
C LYS A 102 19.03 -7.82 -11.12
N ASN A 103 19.33 -6.55 -10.80
CA ASN A 103 20.59 -5.90 -11.13
C ASN A 103 20.94 -5.98 -12.62
N VAL A 104 19.92 -5.84 -13.47
CA VAL A 104 20.08 -5.71 -14.92
C VAL A 104 19.87 -4.26 -15.31
N ALA A 105 20.49 -3.81 -16.40
CA ALA A 105 20.38 -2.43 -16.86
C ALA A 105 18.91 -2.00 -17.02
N ASP A 106 18.55 -0.88 -16.39
CA ASP A 106 17.26 -0.21 -16.53
C ASP A 106 17.29 0.94 -17.56
N ASN A 107 18.42 1.07 -18.28
CA ASN A 107 18.58 2.01 -19.39
C ASN A 107 17.64 1.63 -20.56
N ARG A 108 16.86 2.61 -21.03
CA ARG A 108 16.04 2.47 -22.24
C ARG A 108 16.73 3.14 -23.43
N PRO A 109 16.95 2.44 -24.55
CA PRO A 109 17.41 3.07 -25.79
C PRO A 109 16.28 3.88 -26.45
N TYR A 110 16.61 4.71 -27.44
CA TYR A 110 15.68 5.42 -28.34
C TYR A 110 14.87 6.60 -27.74
N GLY A 111 14.69 6.68 -26.42
CA GLY A 111 14.11 7.85 -25.74
C GLY A 111 12.90 7.53 -24.85
N THR A 112 12.14 8.56 -24.47
CA THR A 112 10.94 8.42 -23.63
C THR A 112 9.73 7.96 -24.44
N GLU A 113 9.00 6.97 -23.92
CA GLU A 113 7.70 6.54 -24.44
C GLU A 113 6.54 7.37 -23.85
N LEU A 114 6.80 8.13 -22.77
CA LEU A 114 5.79 9.00 -22.16
C LEU A 114 5.50 10.20 -23.06
N ASP A 115 4.22 10.57 -23.13
CA ASP A 115 3.80 11.84 -23.74
C ASP A 115 4.18 13.02 -22.83
N VAL A 116 5.32 13.65 -23.10
CA VAL A 116 5.81 14.82 -22.36
C VAL A 116 4.97 16.09 -22.58
N LYS A 117 4.02 16.07 -23.53
CA LYS A 117 3.07 17.14 -23.79
C LYS A 117 1.72 16.92 -23.08
N ALA A 118 1.52 15.76 -22.46
CA ALA A 118 0.31 15.48 -21.70
C ALA A 118 0.20 16.42 -20.49
N VAL A 119 -1.02 16.86 -20.20
CA VAL A 119 -1.34 17.55 -18.94
C VAL A 119 -1.02 16.63 -17.77
N ALA A 120 -0.51 17.20 -16.68
CA ALA A 120 0.02 16.51 -15.51
C ALA A 120 1.34 15.76 -15.71
N HIS A 121 2.00 15.86 -16.88
CA HIS A 121 3.39 15.42 -17.00
C HIS A 121 4.29 16.26 -16.07
N GLU A 122 5.12 15.58 -15.29
CA GLU A 122 6.02 16.17 -14.31
C GLU A 122 7.47 15.80 -14.60
N TRP A 123 8.38 16.73 -14.31
CA TRP A 123 9.83 16.49 -14.42
C TRP A 123 10.60 17.32 -13.38
N ILE A 124 11.87 16.94 -13.18
CA ILE A 124 12.83 17.70 -12.39
C ILE A 124 13.71 18.52 -13.33
N SER A 125 13.91 19.80 -13.03
CA SER A 125 14.82 20.66 -13.80
C SER A 125 16.27 20.33 -13.46
N HIS A 126 17.12 20.17 -14.47
CA HIS A 126 18.55 19.96 -14.27
C HIS A 126 19.29 21.29 -14.07
N SER A 127 20.42 21.23 -13.37
CA SER A 127 21.38 22.32 -13.22
C SER A 127 22.45 22.23 -14.31
N LEU A 128 22.93 23.38 -14.80
CA LEU A 128 24.12 23.47 -15.65
C LEU A 128 25.42 23.24 -14.86
N ALA A 129 25.34 23.24 -13.52
CA ALA A 129 26.41 22.90 -12.60
C ALA A 129 25.96 21.73 -11.70
N PRO A 130 25.94 20.49 -12.22
CA PRO A 130 25.57 19.33 -11.42
C PRO A 130 26.58 19.10 -10.30
N THR A 131 26.10 18.64 -9.15
CA THR A 131 26.94 18.33 -7.99
C THR A 131 27.52 16.92 -8.09
N ARG A 132 28.45 16.60 -7.18
CA ARG A 132 28.98 15.25 -6.99
C ARG A 132 28.76 14.79 -5.57
N LEU A 133 27.95 13.75 -5.41
CA LEU A 133 27.67 13.14 -4.12
C LEU A 133 28.63 11.98 -3.85
N PRO A 134 29.12 11.80 -2.60
CA PRO A 134 30.08 10.75 -2.28
C PRO A 134 29.47 9.35 -2.26
N ASN A 135 28.18 9.24 -1.92
CA ASN A 135 27.43 7.98 -1.86
C ASN A 135 25.93 8.23 -1.98
N HIS A 136 25.16 7.14 -2.05
CA HIS A 136 23.69 7.13 -2.10
C HIS A 136 23.05 6.68 -0.78
N ASP A 137 23.79 6.61 0.33
CA ASP A 137 23.27 6.15 1.62
C ASP A 137 22.67 7.32 2.40
N PHE A 138 21.50 7.77 1.94
CA PHE A 138 20.81 8.89 2.55
C PHE A 138 20.00 8.46 3.78
N ARG A 139 20.17 9.18 4.89
CA ARG A 139 19.63 8.84 6.21
C ARG A 139 18.93 10.03 6.86
N ILE A 140 17.88 9.73 7.63
CA ILE A 140 17.14 10.70 8.45
C ILE A 140 17.13 10.23 9.91
N ARG A 141 17.54 11.12 10.81
CA ARG A 141 17.47 10.89 12.26
C ARG A 141 16.02 11.06 12.75
N VAL A 142 15.38 9.99 13.20
CA VAL A 142 14.05 10.01 13.81
C VAL A 142 14.16 9.89 15.33
N GLY A 143 13.39 10.73 16.04
CA GLY A 143 13.39 10.77 17.51
C GLY A 143 14.74 11.19 18.11
N ALA A 144 15.40 12.21 17.55
CA ALA A 144 16.75 12.64 17.96
C ALA A 144 16.92 12.85 19.49
N ASN A 145 15.85 13.27 20.18
CA ASN A 145 15.82 13.52 21.63
C ASN A 145 15.31 12.31 22.45
N ARG A 146 15.32 11.12 21.85
CA ARG A 146 14.87 9.87 22.50
C ARG A 146 16.06 9.07 23.02
N ALA A 147 15.79 8.08 23.86
CA ALA A 147 16.85 7.21 24.39
C ALA A 147 17.43 6.31 23.30
N GLN A 148 16.61 5.93 22.32
CA GLN A 148 16.99 4.99 21.24
C GLN A 148 16.62 5.54 19.85
N PRO A 149 17.18 6.69 19.44
CA PRO A 149 16.95 7.29 18.12
C PRO A 149 17.39 6.36 16.99
N TYR A 150 16.79 6.54 15.80
CA TYR A 150 17.05 5.68 14.64
C TYR A 150 17.37 6.50 13.39
N ASP A 151 18.43 6.10 12.69
CA ASP A 151 18.86 6.68 11.41
C ASP A 151 18.26 5.87 10.25
N ILE A 152 17.02 6.20 9.90
CA ILE A 152 16.26 5.48 8.88
C ILE A 152 16.78 5.81 7.48
N SER A 153 16.78 4.84 6.57
CA SER A 153 17.03 5.10 5.14
C SER A 153 15.91 5.98 4.57
N ILE A 154 16.19 6.76 3.53
CA ILE A 154 15.14 7.53 2.85
C ILE A 154 14.12 6.62 2.13
N PHE A 155 14.47 5.36 1.82
CA PHE A 155 13.60 4.40 1.15
C PHE A 155 13.51 3.09 1.93
N ASN A 156 12.31 2.69 2.37
CA ASN A 156 12.12 1.50 3.23
C ASN A 156 10.95 0.61 2.77
N VAL A 157 10.90 -0.61 3.32
CA VAL A 157 9.76 -1.52 3.09
C VAL A 157 8.58 -1.06 3.92
N SER A 158 7.47 -0.74 3.26
CA SER A 158 6.22 -0.35 3.93
C SER A 158 5.52 -1.54 4.58
N ALA A 159 4.67 -1.23 5.55
CA ALA A 159 3.88 -2.16 6.35
C ALA A 159 3.16 -3.23 5.51
N MET A 160 3.54 -4.49 5.69
CA MET A 160 2.88 -5.62 5.05
C MET A 160 2.84 -6.84 5.98
N SER A 161 1.64 -7.19 6.45
CA SER A 161 1.47 -8.21 7.48
C SER A 161 1.92 -9.62 7.08
N PHE A 162 2.62 -10.29 7.99
CA PHE A 162 2.66 -11.77 7.99
C PHE A 162 1.23 -12.32 8.10
N GLY A 163 0.88 -13.24 7.22
CA GLY A 163 -0.50 -13.69 6.97
C GLY A 163 -1.06 -13.12 5.67
N SER A 164 -0.88 -11.83 5.40
CA SER A 164 -1.12 -11.31 4.05
C SER A 164 -0.02 -11.80 3.10
N LEU A 165 1.23 -11.66 3.53
CA LEU A 165 2.41 -12.22 2.88
C LEU A 165 2.77 -13.60 3.45
N SER A 166 3.47 -14.38 2.64
CA SER A 166 4.02 -15.68 3.01
C SER A 166 5.23 -15.57 3.94
N ALA A 167 5.56 -16.66 4.63
CA ALA A 167 6.76 -16.72 5.48
C ALA A 167 8.04 -16.43 4.68
N ASN A 168 8.16 -17.01 3.47
CA ASN A 168 9.32 -16.80 2.61
C ASN A 168 9.43 -15.36 2.10
N ALA A 169 8.31 -14.68 1.83
CA ALA A 169 8.33 -13.27 1.48
C ALA A 169 8.82 -12.41 2.66
N ILE A 170 8.33 -12.64 3.88
CA ILE A 170 8.77 -11.91 5.08
C ILE A 170 10.27 -12.10 5.33
N ARG A 171 10.76 -13.34 5.24
CA ARG A 171 12.20 -13.63 5.38
C ARG A 171 13.04 -12.89 4.34
N ALA A 172 12.62 -12.94 3.07
CA ALA A 172 13.34 -12.29 1.98
C ALA A 172 13.38 -10.77 2.16
N LEU A 173 12.26 -10.16 2.58
CA LEU A 173 12.17 -8.74 2.87
C LEU A 173 13.10 -8.34 4.04
N ASN A 174 13.04 -9.05 5.17
CA ASN A 174 13.88 -8.73 6.32
C ASN A 174 15.38 -8.99 6.05
N LEU A 175 15.73 -10.09 5.37
CA LEU A 175 17.12 -10.37 5.00
C LEU A 175 17.66 -9.33 4.00
N GLY A 176 16.86 -8.90 3.03
CA GLY A 176 17.24 -7.83 2.11
C GLY A 176 17.40 -6.48 2.82
N ALA A 177 16.50 -6.17 3.76
CA ALA A 177 16.57 -5.01 4.64
C ALA A 177 17.84 -5.03 5.51
N LYS A 178 18.21 -6.18 6.06
CA LYS A 178 19.48 -6.38 6.78
C LYS A 178 20.69 -6.08 5.89
N LYS A 179 20.72 -6.62 4.67
CA LYS A 179 21.81 -6.43 3.71
C LYS A 179 21.98 -4.96 3.30
N GLY A 180 20.89 -4.23 3.10
CA GLY A 180 20.92 -2.81 2.73
C GLY A 180 20.88 -1.83 3.89
N GLY A 181 20.78 -2.32 5.13
CA GLY A 181 20.63 -1.51 6.33
C GLY A 181 19.41 -0.58 6.28
N PHE A 182 18.26 -1.02 5.77
CA PHE A 182 17.01 -0.23 5.77
C PHE A 182 15.93 -0.91 6.60
N ALA A 183 14.85 -0.20 6.91
CA ALA A 183 13.79 -0.73 7.76
C ALA A 183 12.81 -1.64 7.01
N HIS A 184 12.31 -2.65 7.71
CA HIS A 184 11.16 -3.45 7.32
C HIS A 184 10.03 -3.27 8.32
N ASP A 185 8.90 -2.74 7.87
CA ASP A 185 7.72 -2.61 8.69
C ASP A 185 6.89 -3.90 8.70
N THR A 186 6.52 -4.38 9.89
CA THR A 186 5.80 -5.65 10.08
C THR A 186 4.39 -5.67 9.50
N GLY A 187 3.80 -4.49 9.30
CA GLY A 187 2.37 -4.32 9.18
C GLY A 187 1.58 -4.84 10.38
N GLU A 188 0.26 -4.79 10.27
CA GLU A 188 -0.62 -5.16 11.39
C GLU A 188 -0.71 -6.68 11.65
N GLY A 189 0.20 -7.50 11.13
CA GLY A 189 0.27 -8.95 11.36
C GLY A 189 1.02 -9.34 12.63
N SER A 190 1.54 -8.35 13.36
CA SER A 190 2.50 -8.49 14.45
C SER A 190 3.90 -8.95 14.03
N LEU A 191 4.80 -8.98 15.01
CA LEU A 191 6.21 -9.30 14.85
C LEU A 191 6.44 -10.81 14.92
N SER A 192 6.28 -11.48 13.77
CA SER A 192 6.45 -12.94 13.63
C SER A 192 7.92 -13.40 13.76
N LYS A 193 8.13 -14.71 14.00
CA LYS A 193 9.47 -15.33 13.98
C LYS A 193 10.24 -15.05 12.69
N TYR A 194 9.55 -14.99 11.55
CA TYR A 194 10.14 -14.76 10.22
C TYR A 194 10.74 -13.36 10.04
N HIS A 195 10.20 -12.37 10.75
CA HIS A 195 10.84 -11.06 10.82
C HIS A 195 12.14 -11.15 11.62
N ARG A 196 12.13 -11.90 12.73
CA ARG A 196 13.25 -11.95 13.68
C ARG A 196 14.47 -12.72 13.17
N GLU A 197 14.26 -13.77 12.38
CA GLU A 197 15.28 -14.75 11.96
C GLU A 197 16.58 -14.12 11.40
N ASN A 198 16.47 -13.04 10.60
CA ASN A 198 17.63 -12.49 9.88
C ASN A 198 18.19 -11.19 10.50
N GLY A 199 17.54 -10.64 11.54
CA GLY A 199 18.08 -9.50 12.28
C GLY A 199 18.10 -8.16 11.53
N GLY A 200 17.28 -8.00 10.49
CA GLY A 200 17.07 -6.71 9.81
C GLY A 200 16.25 -5.75 10.68
N ASP A 201 16.48 -4.44 10.55
CA ASP A 201 15.82 -3.45 11.38
C ASP A 201 14.30 -3.41 11.14
N ILE A 202 13.52 -3.32 12.23
CA ILE A 202 12.07 -3.43 12.21
C ILE A 202 11.41 -2.13 12.68
N ILE A 203 10.38 -1.71 11.93
CA ILE A 203 9.32 -0.83 12.44
C ILE A 203 8.17 -1.75 12.87
N TRP A 204 7.80 -1.72 14.14
CA TRP A 204 6.71 -2.56 14.63
C TRP A 204 5.39 -1.78 14.54
N GLU A 205 4.53 -2.17 13.59
CA GLU A 205 3.21 -1.58 13.40
C GLU A 205 2.17 -2.26 14.31
N ILE A 206 1.42 -1.44 15.06
CA ILE A 206 0.35 -1.83 15.97
C ILE A 206 -0.94 -1.18 15.50
N ALA A 207 -1.90 -2.01 15.08
CA ALA A 207 -3.25 -1.57 14.72
C ALA A 207 -4.28 -1.89 15.82
N SER A 208 -5.54 -1.59 15.53
CA SER A 208 -6.70 -1.76 16.43
C SER A 208 -6.92 -3.18 16.97
N GLY A 209 -6.40 -4.21 16.30
CA GLY A 209 -6.45 -5.60 16.78
C GLY A 209 -5.39 -5.94 17.84
N TYR A 210 -4.43 -5.05 18.08
CA TYR A 210 -3.29 -5.19 19.01
C TYR A 210 -2.56 -6.54 18.93
N PHE A 211 -2.47 -7.12 17.73
CA PHE A 211 -1.90 -8.45 17.56
C PHE A 211 -0.46 -8.53 18.08
N GLY A 212 -0.17 -9.57 18.85
CA GLY A 212 1.08 -9.77 19.59
C GLY A 212 1.24 -8.93 20.87
N CYS A 213 0.40 -7.93 21.12
CA CYS A 213 0.41 -7.15 22.36
C CYS A 213 -0.99 -6.94 22.93
N ARG A 214 -1.85 -7.96 22.79
CA ARG A 214 -3.23 -7.96 23.28
C ARG A 214 -3.40 -8.89 24.46
N ASN A 215 -4.41 -8.58 25.26
CA ASN A 215 -5.07 -9.51 26.17
C ASN A 215 -5.93 -10.50 25.37
N ASP A 216 -6.41 -11.53 26.05
CA ASP A 216 -7.25 -12.56 25.42
C ASP A 216 -8.60 -11.98 24.96
N ASP A 217 -9.10 -10.95 25.64
CA ASP A 217 -10.30 -10.18 25.25
C ASP A 217 -10.09 -9.22 24.06
N GLY A 218 -8.84 -9.04 23.61
CA GLY A 218 -8.49 -8.15 22.50
C GLY A 218 -8.12 -6.72 22.86
N THR A 219 -8.18 -6.35 24.12
CA THR A 219 -7.67 -5.06 24.60
C THR A 219 -6.13 -5.06 24.62
N PHE A 220 -5.53 -3.87 24.71
CA PHE A 220 -4.07 -3.74 24.73
C PHE A 220 -3.46 -4.29 26.02
N ASN A 221 -2.32 -4.99 25.91
CA ASN A 221 -1.55 -5.50 27.04
C ASN A 221 -0.17 -4.80 27.10
N PRO A 222 0.08 -3.96 28.13
CA PRO A 222 1.32 -3.19 28.24
C PRO A 222 2.56 -4.06 28.47
N ASP A 223 2.45 -5.16 29.22
CA ASP A 223 3.59 -6.03 29.54
C ASP A 223 4.05 -6.82 28.30
N ARG A 224 3.10 -7.37 27.54
CA ARG A 224 3.37 -8.03 26.26
C ARG A 224 3.95 -7.04 25.26
N PHE A 225 3.43 -5.81 25.21
CA PHE A 225 4.01 -4.74 24.39
C PHE A 225 5.46 -4.46 24.78
N ALA A 226 5.73 -4.16 26.05
CA ALA A 226 7.06 -3.81 26.53
C ALA A 226 8.07 -4.94 26.27
N LYS A 227 7.67 -6.19 26.49
CA LYS A 227 8.51 -7.36 26.20
C LYS A 227 8.89 -7.47 24.72
N GLN A 228 7.94 -7.27 23.81
CA GLN A 228 8.22 -7.32 22.37
C GLN A 228 9.02 -6.10 21.90
N ALA A 229 8.63 -4.92 22.37
CA ALA A 229 9.28 -3.66 22.03
C ALA A 229 10.72 -3.58 22.56
N ALA A 230 11.09 -4.34 23.60
CA ALA A 230 12.46 -4.38 24.11
C ALA A 230 13.47 -5.04 23.15
N ASP A 231 13.01 -5.82 22.16
CA ASP A 231 13.92 -6.44 21.19
C ASP A 231 14.75 -5.37 20.45
N PRO A 232 16.10 -5.46 20.43
CA PRO A 232 16.96 -4.45 19.78
C PRO A 232 16.76 -4.34 18.26
N GLN A 233 16.12 -5.33 17.64
CA GLN A 233 15.74 -5.32 16.23
C GLN A 233 14.58 -4.35 15.95
N VAL A 234 13.69 -4.14 16.93
CA VAL A 234 12.63 -3.12 16.83
C VAL A 234 13.28 -1.76 17.03
N LYS A 235 13.24 -0.91 16.01
CA LYS A 235 13.83 0.44 16.02
C LYS A 235 12.80 1.53 16.25
N MET A 236 11.57 1.32 15.80
CA MET A 236 10.47 2.29 15.90
C MET A 236 9.15 1.58 16.19
N ILE A 237 8.23 2.32 16.82
CA ILE A 237 6.86 1.88 17.09
C ILE A 237 5.90 2.74 16.27
N GLU A 238 5.06 2.10 15.46
CA GLU A 238 4.09 2.76 14.61
C GLU A 238 2.66 2.38 15.00
N ILE A 239 1.83 3.35 15.38
CA ILE A 239 0.40 3.13 15.59
C ILE A 239 -0.33 3.31 14.26
N LYS A 240 -0.99 2.27 13.77
CA LYS A 240 -1.75 2.34 12.51
C LYS A 240 -3.19 2.80 12.76
N LEU A 241 -3.49 4.05 12.45
CA LEU A 241 -4.85 4.59 12.53
C LEU A 241 -5.69 4.19 11.31
N SER A 242 -5.09 4.24 10.11
CA SER A 242 -5.73 3.85 8.86
C SER A 242 -4.69 3.51 7.78
N GLN A 243 -5.14 2.96 6.65
CA GLN A 243 -4.30 2.72 5.47
C GLN A 243 -5.02 3.22 4.22
N GLY A 244 -4.26 3.59 3.19
CA GLY A 244 -4.80 4.15 1.95
C GLY A 244 -5.86 3.33 1.24
N ALA A 245 -5.70 2.00 1.20
CA ALA A 245 -6.61 1.12 0.46
C ALA A 245 -7.97 0.86 1.13
N LYS A 246 -8.10 1.16 2.43
CA LYS A 246 -9.36 1.00 3.17
C LYS A 246 -9.39 1.85 4.44
N PRO A 247 -9.40 3.18 4.33
CA PRO A 247 -9.49 4.05 5.48
C PRO A 247 -10.81 3.83 6.22
N GLY A 248 -10.81 3.90 7.54
CA GLY A 248 -12.03 3.71 8.35
C GLY A 248 -12.50 2.25 8.49
N HIS A 249 -11.72 1.27 8.00
CA HIS A 249 -11.99 -0.15 8.19
C HIS A 249 -10.79 -0.85 8.83
N GLY A 250 -11.04 -1.80 9.74
CA GLY A 250 -9.99 -2.64 10.31
C GLY A 250 -9.35 -3.60 9.30
N GLY A 251 -8.18 -4.12 9.65
CA GLY A 251 -7.55 -5.24 8.96
C GLY A 251 -8.48 -6.45 8.84
N VAL A 252 -8.35 -7.18 7.72
CA VAL A 252 -9.09 -8.42 7.47
C VAL A 252 -8.09 -9.45 7.00
N LEU A 253 -8.01 -10.57 7.72
CA LEU A 253 -7.32 -11.77 7.25
C LEU A 253 -8.34 -12.92 7.16
N PRO A 254 -8.62 -13.44 5.95
CA PRO A 254 -9.55 -14.54 5.77
C PRO A 254 -9.14 -15.79 6.55
N ALA A 255 -10.10 -16.54 7.07
CA ALA A 255 -9.91 -17.77 7.84
C ALA A 255 -9.03 -18.79 7.10
N ALA A 256 -9.17 -18.85 5.77
CA ALA A 256 -8.38 -19.72 4.89
C ALA A 256 -6.86 -19.48 5.01
N LYS A 257 -6.44 -18.28 5.45
CA LYS A 257 -5.03 -17.91 5.63
C LYS A 257 -4.58 -18.00 7.09
N ILE A 258 -5.43 -18.40 8.04
CA ILE A 258 -5.04 -18.50 9.44
C ILE A 258 -4.46 -19.88 9.72
N THR A 259 -3.13 -19.97 9.62
CA THR A 259 -2.36 -21.15 10.04
C THR A 259 -2.14 -21.17 11.55
N PRO A 260 -1.73 -22.30 12.16
CA PRO A 260 -1.36 -22.34 13.57
C PRO A 260 -0.30 -21.29 13.96
N GLU A 261 0.68 -21.06 13.08
CA GLU A 261 1.73 -20.06 13.32
C GLU A 261 1.20 -18.62 13.30
N ILE A 262 0.21 -18.33 12.45
CA ILE A 262 -0.44 -17.02 12.40
C ILE A 262 -1.33 -16.81 13.62
N ALA A 263 -2.07 -17.85 14.02
CA ALA A 263 -2.88 -17.85 15.22
C ALA A 263 -2.04 -17.56 16.47
N GLU A 264 -0.90 -18.23 16.62
CA GLU A 264 0.08 -18.00 17.68
C GLU A 264 0.67 -16.59 17.63
N THR A 265 1.17 -16.18 16.45
CA THR A 265 1.79 -14.85 16.26
C THR A 265 0.82 -13.72 16.62
N ARG A 266 -0.46 -13.86 16.27
CA ARG A 266 -1.46 -12.81 16.47
C ARG A 266 -2.19 -12.91 17.81
N GLY A 267 -2.19 -14.08 18.45
CA GLY A 267 -3.03 -14.38 19.61
C GLY A 267 -4.52 -14.43 19.24
N VAL A 268 -4.86 -15.15 18.16
CA VAL A 268 -6.24 -15.29 17.65
C VAL A 268 -6.62 -16.76 17.44
N PRO A 269 -7.91 -17.14 17.58
CA PRO A 269 -8.34 -18.51 17.33
C PRO A 269 -8.29 -18.88 15.83
N MET A 270 -8.13 -20.17 15.54
CA MET A 270 -8.21 -20.71 14.18
C MET A 270 -9.66 -20.86 13.68
N GLY A 271 -9.83 -20.93 12.36
CA GLY A 271 -11.10 -21.31 11.72
C GLY A 271 -12.16 -20.21 11.60
N LYS A 272 -11.83 -18.96 11.95
CA LYS A 272 -12.69 -17.79 11.81
C LYS A 272 -11.95 -16.67 11.12
N ASP A 273 -12.65 -15.80 10.40
CA ASP A 273 -12.03 -14.60 9.84
C ASP A 273 -11.49 -13.72 10.97
N CYS A 274 -10.27 -13.22 10.78
CA CYS A 274 -9.63 -12.29 11.70
C CYS A 274 -9.95 -10.87 11.23
N ILE A 275 -11.00 -10.29 11.82
CA ILE A 275 -11.47 -8.93 11.55
C ILE A 275 -11.07 -8.04 12.71
N SER A 276 -10.22 -7.05 12.45
CA SER A 276 -9.87 -6.05 13.46
C SER A 276 -10.99 -5.01 13.60
N PRO A 277 -11.19 -4.42 14.79
CA PRO A 277 -12.06 -3.26 14.95
C PRO A 277 -11.64 -2.11 14.02
N ALA A 278 -12.58 -1.22 13.66
CA ALA A 278 -12.25 -0.03 12.86
C ALA A 278 -11.50 1.03 13.66
N THR A 279 -11.59 1.01 14.99
CA THR A 279 -11.00 1.99 15.91
C THR A 279 -10.16 1.32 16.98
N HIS A 280 -9.22 2.07 17.54
CA HIS A 280 -8.43 1.64 18.70
C HIS A 280 -9.27 1.73 19.98
N SER A 281 -9.18 0.72 20.85
CA SER A 281 -9.88 0.74 22.15
C SER A 281 -9.21 1.64 23.21
N GLU A 282 -7.94 2.03 23.00
CA GLU A 282 -7.15 2.77 24.01
C GLU A 282 -7.42 4.27 24.01
N PHE A 283 -8.02 4.79 22.94
CA PHE A 283 -8.30 6.21 22.81
C PHE A 283 -9.50 6.44 21.89
N SER A 284 -10.28 7.49 22.19
CA SER A 284 -11.39 7.96 21.36
C SER A 284 -11.26 9.44 20.98
N THR A 285 -10.17 10.08 21.39
CA THR A 285 -9.93 11.51 21.22
C THR A 285 -8.51 11.76 20.69
N PRO A 286 -8.27 12.90 20.02
CA PRO A 286 -6.93 13.27 19.59
C PRO A 286 -5.92 13.39 20.75
N ARG A 287 -6.36 13.89 21.91
CA ARG A 287 -5.54 13.91 23.13
C ARG A 287 -5.15 12.51 23.60
N GLY A 288 -6.12 11.60 23.69
CA GLY A 288 -5.88 10.21 24.10
C GLY A 288 -4.91 9.48 23.16
N LEU A 289 -4.95 9.78 21.85
CA LEU A 289 -3.96 9.27 20.90
C LEU A 289 -2.53 9.71 21.28
N LEU A 290 -2.31 10.99 21.59
CA LEU A 290 -0.98 11.50 21.95
C LEU A 290 -0.50 10.96 23.30
N GLU A 291 -1.39 10.84 24.28
CA GLU A 291 -1.10 10.19 25.57
C GLU A 291 -0.70 8.72 25.36
N PHE A 292 -1.37 8.01 24.44
CA PHE A 292 -1.02 6.65 24.10
C PHE A 292 0.35 6.56 23.38
N VAL A 293 0.67 7.50 22.48
CA VAL A 293 2.02 7.63 21.88
C VAL A 293 3.10 7.78 22.97
N GLU A 294 2.89 8.65 23.95
CA GLU A 294 3.83 8.83 25.07
C GLU A 294 3.97 7.56 25.92
N ARG A 295 2.85 6.86 26.16
CA ARG A 295 2.83 5.60 26.90
C ARG A 295 3.65 4.53 26.19
N LEU A 296 3.45 4.34 24.88
CA LEU A 296 4.21 3.38 24.08
C LEU A 296 5.70 3.74 24.00
N ARG A 297 6.02 5.04 23.90
CA ARG A 297 7.41 5.52 23.95
C ARG A 297 8.08 5.15 25.27
N THR A 298 7.38 5.32 26.39
CA THR A 298 7.89 4.95 27.72
C THR A 298 8.09 3.43 27.82
N LEU A 299 7.06 2.65 27.47
CA LEU A 299 7.08 1.19 27.56
C LEU A 299 8.10 0.53 26.61
N SER A 300 8.47 1.18 25.51
CA SER A 300 9.49 0.69 24.56
C SER A 300 10.93 1.03 24.99
N GLY A 301 11.13 1.69 26.13
CA GLY A 301 12.44 2.13 26.59
C GLY A 301 12.95 3.35 25.82
N GLY A 302 12.05 4.22 25.36
CA GLY A 302 12.37 5.46 24.67
C GLY A 302 12.72 5.28 23.19
N LYS A 303 12.04 4.37 22.49
CA LYS A 303 12.15 4.26 21.02
C LYS A 303 11.27 5.30 20.33
N PRO A 304 11.68 5.82 19.15
CA PRO A 304 10.85 6.72 18.36
C PRO A 304 9.46 6.11 18.13
N THR A 305 8.44 6.86 18.52
CA THR A 305 7.05 6.42 18.47
C THR A 305 6.21 7.42 17.71
N GLY A 306 5.43 6.93 16.76
CA GLY A 306 4.62 7.73 15.86
C GLY A 306 3.37 7.00 15.43
N PHE A 307 2.67 7.57 14.46
CA PHE A 307 1.46 6.96 13.91
C PHE A 307 1.37 7.11 12.41
N LYS A 308 0.54 6.28 11.81
CA LYS A 308 0.29 6.23 10.37
C LYS A 308 -1.19 6.42 10.08
N LEU A 309 -1.48 7.19 9.03
CA LEU A 309 -2.84 7.43 8.57
C LEU A 309 -2.89 7.74 7.08
N CYS A 310 -3.97 7.30 6.44
CA CYS A 310 -4.51 7.97 5.27
C CYS A 310 -5.47 9.08 5.72
N ILE A 311 -5.27 10.28 5.17
CA ILE A 311 -6.10 11.43 5.50
C ILE A 311 -7.54 11.19 5.01
N GLY A 312 -8.50 11.43 5.89
CA GLY A 312 -9.92 11.50 5.60
C GLY A 312 -10.42 12.91 5.85
N HIS A 313 -11.18 13.08 6.93
CA HIS A 313 -11.69 14.40 7.30
C HIS A 313 -10.57 15.30 7.87
N PRO A 314 -10.39 16.54 7.36
CA PRO A 314 -9.28 17.40 7.77
C PRO A 314 -9.36 17.83 9.24
N TRP A 315 -10.57 18.01 9.78
CA TRP A 315 -10.76 18.44 11.18
C TRP A 315 -10.27 17.41 12.20
N GLU A 316 -10.20 16.12 11.85
CA GLU A 316 -9.67 15.08 12.74
C GLU A 316 -8.16 15.25 12.92
N PHE A 317 -7.42 15.43 11.82
CA PHE A 317 -5.99 15.70 11.88
C PHE A 317 -5.69 17.04 12.56
N PHE A 318 -6.50 18.06 12.28
CA PHE A 318 -6.41 19.34 12.98
C PHE A 318 -6.69 19.19 14.48
N GLY A 319 -7.57 18.28 14.88
CA GLY A 319 -7.81 17.95 16.28
C GLY A 319 -6.56 17.37 16.95
N ILE A 320 -5.84 16.48 16.25
CA ILE A 320 -4.54 15.95 16.70
C ILE A 320 -3.52 17.08 16.83
N ALA A 321 -3.40 17.95 15.83
CA ALA A 321 -2.51 19.11 15.87
C ALA A 321 -2.84 20.06 17.04
N LYS A 322 -4.12 20.31 17.33
CA LYS A 322 -4.53 21.09 18.52
C LYS A 322 -4.17 20.37 19.82
N ALA A 323 -4.33 19.05 19.87
CA ALA A 323 -3.90 18.28 21.04
C ALA A 323 -2.38 18.35 21.24
N MET A 324 -1.57 18.43 20.18
CA MET A 324 -0.12 18.65 20.29
C MET A 324 0.20 20.00 20.92
N ILE A 325 -0.51 21.07 20.53
CA ILE A 325 -0.35 22.40 21.13
C ILE A 325 -0.77 22.37 22.60
N GLU A 326 -1.92 21.79 22.91
CA GLU A 326 -2.50 21.78 24.25
C GLU A 326 -1.68 20.96 25.25
N THR A 327 -1.25 19.75 24.85
CA THR A 327 -0.54 18.83 25.76
C THR A 327 0.97 19.01 25.73
N GLY A 328 1.52 19.62 24.68
CA GLY A 328 2.96 19.63 24.40
C GLY A 328 3.54 18.29 23.90
N ILE A 329 2.72 17.23 23.90
CA ILE A 329 3.11 15.90 23.43
C ILE A 329 3.11 15.90 21.91
N VAL A 330 4.24 15.54 21.30
CA VAL A 330 4.37 15.38 19.85
C VAL A 330 4.85 13.97 19.53
N PRO A 331 4.32 13.34 18.45
CA PRO A 331 4.88 12.09 17.95
C PRO A 331 6.28 12.34 17.39
N ASP A 332 7.14 11.32 17.38
CA ASP A 332 8.47 11.42 16.78
C ASP A 332 8.39 11.43 15.24
N PHE A 333 7.34 10.80 14.70
CA PHE A 333 7.03 10.79 13.28
C PHE A 333 5.56 10.59 12.97
N ILE A 334 5.18 10.92 11.74
CA ILE A 334 3.87 10.59 11.15
C ILE A 334 4.10 9.99 9.75
N ILE A 335 3.50 8.83 9.46
CA ILE A 335 3.44 8.29 8.11
C ILE A 335 2.12 8.68 7.44
N VAL A 336 2.22 9.34 6.29
CA VAL A 336 1.08 9.70 5.46
C VAL A 336 0.92 8.68 4.33
N ASP A 337 -0.16 7.93 4.38
CA ASP A 337 -0.56 7.02 3.31
C ASP A 337 -1.51 7.73 2.34
N GLY A 338 -1.21 7.66 1.05
CA GLY A 338 -2.14 8.07 0.01
C GLY A 338 -3.20 7.01 -0.27
N ALA A 339 -4.39 7.44 -0.68
CA ALA A 339 -5.51 6.58 -1.09
C ALA A 339 -5.13 5.55 -2.17
N GLU A 340 -4.06 5.81 -2.92
CA GLU A 340 -3.52 4.92 -3.94
C GLU A 340 -2.91 3.63 -3.34
N GLY A 341 -2.83 3.50 -2.01
CA GLY A 341 -2.25 2.39 -1.27
C GLY A 341 -2.70 0.99 -1.70
N GLY A 342 -1.93 -0.03 -1.34
CA GLY A 342 -2.25 -1.44 -1.64
C GLY A 342 -2.93 -2.15 -0.48
N THR A 343 -3.57 -3.29 -0.76
CA THR A 343 -4.12 -4.19 0.27
C THR A 343 -4.11 -5.63 -0.21
N GLY A 344 -4.01 -6.57 0.74
CA GLY A 344 -4.23 -7.99 0.48
C GLY A 344 -5.71 -8.33 0.29
N ALA A 345 -6.61 -7.58 0.96
CA ALA A 345 -8.06 -7.72 0.90
C ALA A 345 -8.75 -6.43 1.38
N ALA A 346 -9.64 -5.87 0.54
CA ALA A 346 -10.54 -4.77 0.88
C ALA A 346 -11.79 -4.82 -0.02
N PRO A 347 -12.91 -4.24 0.41
CA PRO A 347 -14.04 -3.95 -0.47
C PRO A 347 -13.63 -2.97 -1.59
N LEU A 348 -14.32 -3.07 -2.73
CA LEU A 348 -14.01 -2.26 -3.91
C LEU A 348 -14.29 -0.78 -3.66
N GLU A 349 -15.42 -0.48 -3.02
CA GLU A 349 -15.85 0.90 -2.73
C GLU A 349 -14.82 1.65 -1.89
N PHE A 350 -14.16 0.94 -0.97
CA PHE A 350 -13.10 1.51 -0.15
C PHE A 350 -11.83 1.79 -0.96
N THR A 351 -11.47 0.87 -1.86
CA THR A 351 -10.25 0.98 -2.66
C THR A 351 -10.35 2.11 -3.68
N ASP A 352 -11.54 2.34 -4.24
CA ASP A 352 -11.73 3.28 -5.34
C ASP A 352 -12.21 4.68 -4.90
N HIS A 353 -12.85 4.79 -3.73
CA HIS A 353 -13.58 6.01 -3.36
C HIS A 353 -13.35 6.52 -1.93
N VAL A 354 -12.52 5.88 -1.11
CA VAL A 354 -12.29 6.28 0.29
C VAL A 354 -10.82 6.62 0.52
N GLY A 355 -10.57 7.84 1.01
CA GLY A 355 -9.24 8.35 1.35
C GLY A 355 -8.82 9.51 0.46
N VAL A 356 -7.83 10.26 0.92
CA VAL A 356 -7.24 11.39 0.18
C VAL A 356 -5.96 10.92 -0.54
N PRO A 357 -5.76 11.29 -1.83
CA PRO A 357 -4.52 10.97 -2.55
C PRO A 357 -3.27 11.49 -1.85
N LEU A 358 -2.11 10.89 -2.13
CA LEU A 358 -0.89 11.14 -1.35
C LEU A 358 -0.48 12.62 -1.36
N GLN A 359 -0.60 13.29 -2.51
CA GLN A 359 -0.17 14.68 -2.65
C GLN A 359 -0.93 15.62 -1.69
N GLU A 360 -2.26 15.55 -1.70
CA GLU A 360 -3.12 16.40 -0.87
C GLU A 360 -2.98 16.02 0.61
N GLY A 361 -2.92 14.73 0.92
CA GLY A 361 -2.76 14.24 2.29
C GLY A 361 -1.43 14.66 2.90
N LEU A 362 -0.32 14.48 2.16
CA LEU A 362 1.02 14.86 2.62
C LEU A 362 1.12 16.38 2.80
N LEU A 363 0.61 17.15 1.84
CA LEU A 363 0.62 18.61 1.93
C LEU A 363 -0.20 19.11 3.14
N LEU A 364 -1.38 18.53 3.41
CA LEU A 364 -2.18 18.89 4.58
C LEU A 364 -1.40 18.67 5.88
N VAL A 365 -0.78 17.50 6.04
CA VAL A 365 -0.01 17.15 7.23
C VAL A 365 1.20 18.07 7.37
N HIS A 366 1.99 18.21 6.31
CA HIS A 366 3.17 19.08 6.29
C HIS A 366 2.82 20.51 6.69
N ASN A 367 1.85 21.12 6.01
CA ASN A 367 1.43 22.48 6.26
C ASN A 367 0.88 22.69 7.67
N THR A 368 0.07 21.75 8.17
CA THR A 368 -0.47 21.87 9.52
C THR A 368 0.66 21.91 10.54
N LEU A 369 1.65 21.00 10.43
CA LEU A 369 2.80 20.97 11.34
C LEU A 369 3.66 22.23 11.24
N VAL A 370 3.84 22.79 10.04
CA VAL A 370 4.49 24.10 9.84
C VAL A 370 3.68 25.21 10.49
N GLY A 371 2.38 25.25 10.21
CA GLY A 371 1.45 26.26 10.70
C GLY A 371 1.29 26.29 12.21
N ILE A 372 1.54 25.18 12.91
CA ILE A 372 1.59 25.13 14.39
C ILE A 372 3.01 25.21 14.96
N GLY A 373 4.04 25.29 14.12
CA GLY A 373 5.43 25.46 14.54
C GLY A 373 6.11 24.22 15.13
N VAL A 374 5.71 23.00 14.73
CA VAL A 374 6.30 21.75 15.24
C VAL A 374 6.92 20.85 14.16
N ARG A 375 6.97 21.31 12.91
CA ARG A 375 7.46 20.51 11.77
C ARG A 375 8.90 20.02 11.91
N ASP A 376 9.75 20.76 12.63
CA ASP A 376 11.14 20.40 12.93
C ASP A 376 11.24 19.23 13.92
N ARG A 377 10.27 19.14 14.84
CA ARG A 377 10.18 18.12 15.90
C ARG A 377 9.55 16.81 15.43
N VAL A 378 8.71 16.85 14.39
CA VAL A 378 8.00 15.68 13.85
C VAL A 378 8.52 15.35 12.45
N LYS A 379 9.01 14.12 12.26
CA LYS A 379 9.43 13.67 10.92
C LYS A 379 8.28 13.05 10.12
N LEU A 380 8.28 13.24 8.81
CA LEU A 380 7.22 12.75 7.92
C LEU A 380 7.72 11.64 7.02
N GLY A 381 7.10 10.45 7.12
CA GLY A 381 7.21 9.43 6.09
C GLY A 381 5.99 9.46 5.18
N ALA A 382 6.15 8.99 3.95
CA ALA A 382 5.07 8.98 2.96
C ALA A 382 5.01 7.66 2.18
N SER A 383 3.81 7.19 1.86
CA SER A 383 3.63 5.97 1.07
C SER A 383 2.42 6.07 0.13
N GLY A 384 2.59 5.66 -1.13
CA GLY A 384 1.55 5.79 -2.16
C GLY A 384 2.10 5.60 -3.57
N LYS A 385 2.13 4.34 -4.03
CA LYS A 385 2.66 3.93 -5.37
C LYS A 385 4.11 4.35 -5.70
N ILE A 386 4.92 4.65 -4.69
CA ILE A 386 6.33 5.06 -4.85
C ILE A 386 7.20 3.86 -5.25
N ILE A 387 7.77 3.87 -6.46
CA ILE A 387 8.59 2.76 -6.98
C ILE A 387 9.84 3.22 -7.75
N THR A 388 9.90 4.48 -8.20
CA THR A 388 11.02 5.06 -8.94
C THR A 388 11.74 6.13 -8.13
N ALA A 389 12.95 6.50 -8.57
CA ALA A 389 13.71 7.57 -7.94
C ALA A 389 13.03 8.95 -8.11
N PHE A 390 12.32 9.17 -9.22
CA PHE A 390 11.53 10.38 -9.43
C PHE A 390 10.35 10.46 -8.46
N ASP A 391 9.65 9.33 -8.21
CA ASP A 391 8.59 9.29 -7.20
C ASP A 391 9.14 9.69 -5.83
N VAL A 392 10.30 9.14 -5.43
CA VAL A 392 10.97 9.53 -4.18
C VAL A 392 11.27 11.03 -4.17
N ALA A 393 11.92 11.55 -5.21
CA ALA A 393 12.31 12.95 -5.27
C ALA A 393 11.10 13.90 -5.19
N ARG A 394 10.03 13.59 -5.94
CA ARG A 394 8.77 14.33 -5.93
C ARG A 394 8.14 14.34 -4.54
N THR A 395 8.05 13.19 -3.88
CA THR A 395 7.43 13.08 -2.55
C THR A 395 8.23 13.83 -1.48
N LEU A 396 9.57 13.77 -1.54
CA LEU A 396 10.43 14.59 -0.67
C LEU A 396 10.24 16.09 -0.93
N ALA A 397 10.15 16.50 -2.20
CA ALA A 397 9.94 17.89 -2.60
C ALA A 397 8.61 18.48 -2.07
N ILE A 398 7.57 17.66 -1.91
CA ILE A 398 6.28 18.06 -1.31
C ILE A 398 6.40 18.27 0.21
N GLY A 399 7.32 17.56 0.88
CA GLY A 399 7.60 17.80 2.29
C GLY A 399 7.74 16.56 3.16
N ALA A 400 7.82 15.36 2.58
CA ALA A 400 8.23 14.15 3.30
C ALA A 400 9.74 14.18 3.62
N ASP A 401 10.13 13.57 4.73
CA ASP A 401 11.53 13.34 5.10
C ASP A 401 12.04 11.98 4.57
N TRP A 402 11.17 10.97 4.47
CA TRP A 402 11.46 9.70 3.81
C TRP A 402 10.21 9.09 3.17
N VAL A 403 10.38 7.98 2.46
CA VAL A 403 9.30 7.27 1.79
C VAL A 403 9.34 5.76 2.07
N ASN A 404 8.16 5.16 2.04
CA ASN A 404 7.97 3.72 2.20
C ASN A 404 7.35 3.14 0.92
N SER A 405 7.78 1.94 0.51
CA SER A 405 7.19 1.23 -0.63
C SER A 405 6.72 -0.17 -0.22
N ALA A 406 5.45 -0.48 -0.45
CA ALA A 406 4.94 -1.84 -0.31
C ALA A 406 5.08 -2.60 -1.64
N ARG A 407 4.33 -2.15 -2.65
CA ARG A 407 4.22 -2.85 -3.94
C ARG A 407 5.53 -2.92 -4.73
N GLY A 408 6.40 -1.90 -4.62
CA GLY A 408 7.75 -1.96 -5.20
C GLY A 408 8.56 -3.13 -4.63
N PHE A 409 8.62 -3.27 -3.31
CA PHE A 409 9.29 -4.40 -2.68
C PHE A 409 8.57 -5.74 -2.91
N MET A 410 7.24 -5.77 -3.05
CA MET A 410 6.52 -6.97 -3.50
C MET A 410 6.98 -7.41 -4.90
N PHE A 411 7.12 -6.48 -5.85
CA PHE A 411 7.62 -6.78 -7.19
C PHE A 411 9.09 -7.24 -7.16
N ALA A 412 9.91 -6.63 -6.30
CA ALA A 412 11.30 -7.06 -6.07
C ALA A 412 11.37 -8.51 -5.55
N VAL A 413 10.51 -8.89 -4.61
CA VAL A 413 10.40 -10.29 -4.15
C VAL A 413 9.92 -11.22 -5.27
N GLY A 414 8.92 -10.81 -6.07
CA GLY A 414 8.44 -11.61 -7.20
C GLY A 414 6.92 -11.55 -7.45
N CYS A 415 6.23 -10.54 -6.93
CA CYS A 415 4.85 -10.28 -7.31
C CYS A 415 4.78 -9.96 -8.81
N ILE A 416 3.76 -10.46 -9.48
CA ILE A 416 3.48 -10.19 -10.90
C ILE A 416 2.21 -9.38 -11.12
N GLN A 417 1.62 -8.83 -10.04
CA GLN A 417 0.32 -8.14 -10.08
C GLN A 417 -0.84 -9.07 -10.52
N ALA A 418 -0.83 -10.33 -10.06
CA ALA A 418 -1.90 -11.28 -10.37
C ALA A 418 -3.24 -10.99 -9.68
N GLN A 419 -3.27 -10.09 -8.67
CA GLN A 419 -4.48 -9.69 -7.92
C GLN A 419 -5.28 -10.81 -7.20
N HIS A 420 -4.69 -12.00 -7.04
CA HIS A 420 -5.27 -13.13 -6.32
C HIS A 420 -4.85 -13.19 -4.83
N CYS A 421 -4.47 -12.06 -4.22
CA CYS A 421 -3.84 -12.03 -2.89
C CYS A 421 -4.75 -12.54 -1.75
N HIS A 422 -6.07 -12.31 -1.88
CA HIS A 422 -7.07 -12.65 -0.87
C HIS A 422 -7.51 -14.12 -0.93
N THR A 423 -7.29 -14.82 -2.05
CA THR A 423 -7.77 -16.19 -2.28
C THR A 423 -6.83 -17.27 -1.77
N ASP A 424 -5.67 -16.87 -1.25
CA ASP A 424 -4.54 -17.76 -0.91
C ASP A 424 -3.89 -18.48 -2.10
N ARG A 425 -4.30 -18.18 -3.34
CA ARG A 425 -3.82 -18.85 -4.57
C ARG A 425 -2.76 -18.06 -5.33
N CYS A 426 -1.95 -17.26 -4.64
CA CYS A 426 -0.89 -16.47 -5.27
C CYS A 426 0.04 -17.37 -6.12
N PRO A 427 0.21 -17.10 -7.43
CA PRO A 427 0.96 -18.00 -8.32
C PRO A 427 2.46 -17.98 -8.06
N THR A 428 2.98 -16.90 -7.46
CA THR A 428 4.42 -16.72 -7.23
C THR A 428 4.86 -16.94 -5.79
N GLY A 429 3.94 -17.36 -4.90
CA GLY A 429 4.26 -17.65 -3.51
C GLY A 429 4.39 -16.42 -2.60
N VAL A 430 4.11 -15.20 -3.09
CA VAL A 430 4.24 -13.95 -2.31
C VAL A 430 3.14 -13.77 -1.28
N ALA A 431 1.88 -13.89 -1.69
CA ALA A 431 0.71 -13.60 -0.86
C ALA A 431 -0.15 -14.85 -0.62
N THR A 432 0.45 -15.88 -0.03
CA THR A 432 -0.18 -17.19 0.22
C THR A 432 0.40 -17.85 1.47
N GLN A 433 -0.40 -18.69 2.13
CA GLN A 433 0.03 -19.54 3.23
C GLN A 433 0.24 -21.01 2.78
N ASP A 434 -0.08 -21.36 1.54
CA ASP A 434 0.17 -22.68 0.95
C ASP A 434 1.68 -22.98 0.81
N PRO A 435 2.23 -23.96 1.56
CA PRO A 435 3.66 -24.28 1.51
C PRO A 435 4.16 -24.67 0.12
N VAL A 436 3.32 -25.31 -0.70
CA VAL A 436 3.67 -25.75 -2.06
C VAL A 436 3.86 -24.55 -2.98
N ARG A 437 3.13 -23.46 -2.75
CA ARG A 437 3.30 -22.20 -3.49
C ARG A 437 4.47 -21.39 -2.96
N GLN A 438 4.65 -21.35 -1.64
CA GLN A 438 5.76 -20.63 -1.00
C GLN A 438 7.13 -21.12 -1.47
N ARG A 439 7.28 -22.41 -1.84
CA ARG A 439 8.54 -22.97 -2.36
C ARG A 439 9.08 -22.24 -3.60
N ALA A 440 8.21 -21.54 -4.35
CA ALA A 440 8.62 -20.75 -5.51
C ALA A 440 9.47 -19.52 -5.13
N LEU A 441 9.41 -19.06 -3.87
CA LEU A 441 10.25 -17.99 -3.36
C LEU A 441 11.48 -18.56 -2.65
N VAL A 442 12.59 -18.62 -3.38
CA VAL A 442 13.91 -18.94 -2.83
C VAL A 442 14.44 -17.72 -2.05
N VAL A 443 14.44 -17.82 -0.72
CA VAL A 443 14.71 -16.69 0.19
C VAL A 443 16.04 -15.97 -0.08
N PRO A 444 17.20 -16.64 -0.23
CA PRO A 444 18.46 -15.95 -0.52
C PRO A 444 18.43 -15.11 -1.80
N ASP A 445 17.93 -15.70 -2.91
CA ASP A 445 17.75 -15.02 -4.20
C ASP A 445 16.81 -13.81 -4.06
N LYS A 446 15.68 -13.98 -3.38
CA LYS A 446 14.71 -12.88 -3.21
C LYS A 446 15.24 -11.78 -2.30
N ALA A 447 16.04 -12.10 -1.30
CA ALA A 447 16.69 -11.12 -0.44
C ALA A 447 17.70 -10.27 -1.22
N ASP A 448 18.49 -10.87 -2.12
CA ASP A 448 19.37 -10.10 -3.01
C ASP A 448 18.58 -9.16 -3.92
N ARG A 449 17.43 -9.63 -4.44
CA ARG A 449 16.54 -8.79 -5.25
C ARG A 449 15.97 -7.60 -4.48
N VAL A 450 15.56 -7.82 -3.23
CA VAL A 450 15.09 -6.76 -2.33
C VAL A 450 16.20 -5.74 -2.04
N HIS A 451 17.40 -6.20 -1.70
CA HIS A 451 18.57 -5.33 -1.49
C HIS A 451 18.92 -4.52 -2.75
N ASN A 452 19.00 -5.17 -3.91
CA ASN A 452 19.34 -4.52 -5.18
C ASN A 452 18.29 -3.49 -5.59
N PHE A 453 17.00 -3.77 -5.40
CA PHE A 453 15.94 -2.80 -5.71
C PHE A 453 16.10 -1.51 -4.88
N HIS A 454 16.38 -1.65 -3.58
CA HIS A 454 16.66 -0.52 -2.69
C HIS A 454 17.91 0.25 -3.16
N ARG A 455 19.05 -0.44 -3.25
CA ARG A 455 20.34 0.15 -3.64
C ARG A 455 20.27 0.88 -4.98
N ASN A 456 19.74 0.23 -6.01
CA ASN A 456 19.69 0.78 -7.37
C ASN A 456 18.67 1.94 -7.47
N THR A 457 17.62 1.93 -6.64
CA THR A 457 16.70 3.08 -6.56
C THR A 457 17.35 4.29 -5.87
N LEU A 458 18.13 4.08 -4.80
CA LEU A 458 18.89 5.14 -4.16
C LEU A 458 20.03 5.67 -5.02
N HIS A 459 20.70 4.81 -5.80
CA HIS A 459 21.69 5.23 -6.79
C HIS A 459 21.04 6.14 -7.85
N ALA A 460 19.90 5.74 -8.41
CA ALA A 460 19.18 6.60 -9.36
C ALA A 460 18.70 7.91 -8.71
N LEU A 461 18.34 7.91 -7.42
CA LEU A 461 18.03 9.13 -6.68
C LEU A 461 19.26 10.03 -6.53
N GLN A 462 20.43 9.47 -6.22
CA GLN A 462 21.69 10.18 -6.17
C GLN A 462 21.98 10.89 -7.50
N GLU A 463 21.80 10.20 -8.62
CA GLU A 463 21.98 10.78 -9.96
C GLU A 463 20.99 11.93 -10.24
N LEU A 464 19.72 11.79 -9.85
CA LEU A 464 18.72 12.86 -10.00
C LEU A 464 19.05 14.09 -9.14
N VAL A 465 19.48 13.88 -7.89
CA VAL A 465 19.87 14.97 -6.97
C VAL A 465 21.11 15.69 -7.49
N GLN A 466 22.09 14.94 -8.01
CA GLN A 466 23.27 15.50 -8.66
C GLN A 466 22.91 16.31 -9.91
N ALA A 467 22.05 15.76 -10.77
CA ALA A 467 21.59 16.43 -11.97
C ALA A 467 20.81 17.71 -11.65
N ALA A 468 20.07 17.75 -10.54
CA ALA A 468 19.39 18.95 -10.04
C ALA A 468 20.35 19.98 -9.41
N GLY A 469 21.64 19.65 -9.22
CA GLY A 469 22.63 20.54 -8.60
C GLY A 469 22.53 20.61 -7.07
N LEU A 470 21.96 19.61 -6.42
CA LEU A 470 21.72 19.57 -4.98
C LEU A 470 22.75 18.68 -4.25
N SER A 471 23.03 18.95 -2.98
CA SER A 471 24.02 18.21 -2.19
C SER A 471 23.41 17.12 -1.29
N HIS A 472 22.10 17.11 -1.12
CA HIS A 472 21.37 16.08 -0.39
C HIS A 472 19.89 16.03 -0.81
N PRO A 473 19.21 14.87 -0.83
CA PRO A 473 17.78 14.78 -1.14
C PRO A 473 16.88 15.65 -0.24
N SER A 474 17.30 15.95 1.00
CA SER A 474 16.56 16.84 1.91
C SER A 474 16.52 18.29 1.46
N GLU A 475 17.29 18.68 0.44
CA GLU A 475 17.23 20.01 -0.19
C GLU A 475 16.14 20.09 -1.27
N LEU A 476 15.56 18.96 -1.67
CA LEU A 476 14.43 18.96 -2.60
C LEU A 476 13.27 19.76 -2.02
N ARG A 477 12.71 20.61 -2.86
CA ARG A 477 11.59 21.52 -2.59
C ARG A 477 10.69 21.53 -3.79
N ALA A 478 9.42 21.88 -3.61
CA ALA A 478 8.43 21.88 -4.67
C ALA A 478 8.79 22.75 -5.89
N HIS A 479 9.65 23.76 -5.76
CA HIS A 479 10.09 24.53 -6.94
C HIS A 479 11.05 23.76 -7.86
N HIS A 480 11.63 22.64 -7.42
CA HIS A 480 12.47 21.78 -8.26
C HIS A 480 11.65 20.90 -9.20
N ILE A 481 10.36 20.68 -8.89
CA ILE A 481 9.45 19.90 -9.72
C ILE A 481 8.61 20.84 -10.57
N VAL A 482 8.55 20.57 -11.87
CA VAL A 482 7.74 21.32 -12.83
C VAL A 482 6.62 20.41 -13.32
N GLN A 483 5.42 20.97 -13.48
CA GLN A 483 4.26 20.26 -14.00
C GLN A 483 3.67 21.03 -15.18
N ARG A 484 3.27 20.29 -16.22
CA ARG A 484 2.46 20.82 -17.31
C ARG A 484 1.00 20.91 -16.90
N VAL A 485 0.43 22.12 -16.90
CA VAL A 485 -0.98 22.35 -16.51
C VAL A 485 -1.90 22.55 -17.72
N ALA A 486 -1.33 22.93 -18.87
CA ALA A 486 -2.03 23.04 -20.14
C ALA A 486 -1.06 22.74 -21.30
N PRO A 487 -1.53 22.54 -22.56
CA PRO A 487 -0.66 22.20 -23.68
C PRO A 487 0.54 23.14 -23.87
N HIS A 488 0.37 24.42 -23.55
CA HIS A 488 1.39 25.47 -23.69
C HIS A 488 1.76 26.16 -22.37
N GLU A 489 1.32 25.62 -21.22
CA GLU A 489 1.58 26.22 -19.91
C GLU A 489 2.19 25.20 -18.94
N VAL A 490 3.29 25.61 -18.32
CA VAL A 490 4.01 24.84 -17.30
C VAL A 490 4.17 25.71 -16.05
N ARG A 491 4.08 25.09 -14.88
CA ARG A 491 4.23 25.79 -13.60
C ARG A 491 5.11 24.99 -12.67
N LEU A 492 5.80 25.68 -11.77
CA LEU A 492 6.51 25.03 -10.68
C LEU A 492 5.49 24.42 -9.72
N MET A 493 5.77 23.25 -9.16
CA MET A 493 4.86 22.63 -8.19
C MET A 493 4.67 23.51 -6.96
N SER A 494 5.64 24.37 -6.60
CA SER A 494 5.50 25.39 -5.55
C SER A 494 4.46 26.48 -5.85
N GLN A 495 4.07 26.67 -7.11
CA GLN A 495 3.00 27.61 -7.51
C GLN A 495 1.63 26.92 -7.58
N LEU A 496 1.62 25.58 -7.67
CA LEU A 496 0.42 24.76 -7.73
C LEU A 496 -0.06 24.37 -6.33
N LEU A 497 0.90 24.06 -5.45
CA LEU A 497 0.65 23.67 -4.08
C LEU A 497 0.72 24.90 -3.17
N LYS A 498 -0.19 24.96 -2.20
CA LYS A 498 -0.32 26.07 -1.26
C LYS A 498 0.41 25.70 0.03
N TYR A 499 1.51 26.38 0.35
CA TYR A 499 2.28 26.15 1.57
C TYR A 499 1.92 27.17 2.65
N LEU A 500 1.82 26.71 3.91
CA LEU A 500 1.60 27.59 5.06
C LEU A 500 2.94 28.13 5.57
N GLU A 501 2.91 29.38 6.05
CA GLU A 501 4.03 29.96 6.79
C GLU A 501 4.11 29.40 8.23
N PRO A 502 5.30 29.34 8.83
CA PRO A 502 5.45 28.95 10.22
C PRO A 502 4.56 29.75 11.17
N GLY A 503 3.79 29.06 12.02
CA GLY A 503 2.92 29.71 13.01
C GLY A 503 1.58 30.26 12.45
N ALA A 504 1.28 30.08 11.16
CA ALA A 504 0.06 30.58 10.53
C ALA A 504 -1.26 30.10 11.17
N LEU A 505 -1.25 29.01 11.96
CA LEU A 505 -2.43 28.46 12.62
C LEU A 505 -2.55 28.83 14.11
N LEU A 506 -1.56 29.51 14.69
CA LEU A 506 -1.52 29.86 16.13
C LEU A 506 -2.27 31.17 16.47
N ASN A 507 -2.33 32.12 15.53
CA ASN A 507 -2.87 33.47 15.76
C ASN A 507 -4.26 33.68 15.12
N GLY A 508 -5.29 33.02 15.65
CA GLY A 508 -6.68 33.20 15.20
C GLY A 508 -7.08 32.40 13.97
N GLY A 509 -6.18 31.58 13.41
CA GLY A 509 -6.51 30.53 12.43
C GLY A 509 -6.90 31.01 11.03
N HIS A 510 -6.75 32.31 10.73
CA HIS A 510 -6.96 32.85 9.38
C HIS A 510 -5.62 32.91 8.64
N CYS A 511 -5.41 31.92 7.77
CA CYS A 511 -4.19 31.78 6.98
C CYS A 511 -4.41 32.07 5.49
N GLY A 512 -5.62 32.50 5.09
CA GLY A 512 -5.95 32.87 3.71
C GLY A 512 -6.24 31.66 2.81
N PHE A 513 -6.37 30.47 3.40
CA PHE A 513 -6.64 29.23 2.68
C PHE A 513 -7.94 28.59 3.17
N SER A 514 -8.92 28.53 2.26
CA SER A 514 -10.30 28.13 2.56
C SER A 514 -10.45 26.81 3.33
N LEU A 515 -9.57 25.83 3.08
CA LEU A 515 -9.58 24.55 3.79
C LEU A 515 -9.30 24.74 5.30
N TYR A 516 -8.24 25.46 5.64
CA TYR A 516 -7.84 25.67 7.03
C TYR A 516 -8.79 26.65 7.71
N ASP A 517 -9.07 27.80 7.09
CA ASP A 517 -9.94 28.82 7.65
C ASP A 517 -11.35 28.27 7.98
N LYS A 518 -11.83 27.29 7.19
CA LYS A 518 -13.12 26.64 7.42
C LYS A 518 -13.07 25.57 8.52
N TRP A 519 -12.08 24.68 8.49
CA TRP A 519 -12.11 23.47 9.32
C TRP A 519 -11.21 23.54 10.57
N TRP A 520 -10.15 24.33 10.57
CA TRP A 520 -9.29 24.52 11.74
C TRP A 520 -10.05 25.05 12.96
N PRO A 521 -10.95 26.05 12.85
CA PRO A 521 -11.72 26.51 14.02
C PRO A 521 -12.64 25.44 14.60
N LEU A 522 -13.15 24.54 13.76
CA LEU A 522 -14.10 23.48 14.13
C LEU A 522 -13.43 22.25 14.77
N ALA A 523 -12.14 22.06 14.53
CA ALA A 523 -11.38 20.96 15.07
C ALA A 523 -11.27 21.03 16.60
N ARG A 524 -11.27 19.88 17.25
CA ARG A 524 -11.25 19.76 18.72
C ARG A 524 -10.18 18.77 19.15
N SER A 525 -9.47 19.07 20.24
CA SER A 525 -8.47 18.16 20.81
C SER A 525 -9.09 17.04 21.66
N ASP A 526 -10.32 17.25 22.14
CA ASP A 526 -11.06 16.34 23.02
C ASP A 526 -12.07 15.45 22.26
N SER A 527 -12.18 15.57 20.93
CA SER A 527 -13.07 14.74 20.10
C SER A 527 -12.63 14.76 18.64
N PHE A 528 -12.69 13.60 17.96
CA PHE A 528 -12.55 13.53 16.51
C PHE A 528 -13.77 14.10 15.76
N SER A 529 -14.92 14.20 16.44
CA SER A 529 -16.12 14.82 15.88
C SER A 529 -16.10 16.34 16.11
N PRO A 530 -16.44 17.16 15.09
CA PRO A 530 -16.53 18.61 15.23
C PRO A 530 -17.81 19.07 15.96
N GLY A 531 -18.69 18.14 16.36
CA GLY A 531 -19.96 18.40 17.07
C GLY A 531 -21.19 18.48 16.16
N GLU A 532 -22.39 18.24 16.72
CA GLU A 532 -23.66 18.12 15.95
C GLU A 532 -24.03 19.37 15.14
N SER A 533 -23.71 20.57 15.66
CA SER A 533 -24.05 21.83 14.99
C SER A 533 -23.26 22.06 13.68
N VAL A 534 -22.17 21.34 13.45
CA VAL A 534 -21.29 21.54 12.28
C VAL A 534 -21.85 20.88 11.03
N TYR A 535 -22.36 19.65 11.13
CA TYR A 535 -23.00 18.98 9.99
C TYR A 535 -24.24 19.75 9.50
N ALA A 536 -24.98 20.38 10.41
CA ALA A 536 -26.09 21.27 10.09
C ALA A 536 -25.67 22.58 9.38
N ARG A 537 -24.48 23.13 9.70
CA ARG A 537 -23.92 24.32 9.02
C ARG A 537 -23.33 24.00 7.66
N VAL A 538 -22.69 22.84 7.50
CA VAL A 538 -22.10 22.41 6.22
C VAL A 538 -23.17 22.13 5.17
N GLY A 539 -24.33 21.59 5.58
CA GLY A 539 -25.46 21.33 4.68
C GLY A 539 -26.24 22.57 4.21
N LYS A 540 -26.13 23.72 4.90
CA LYS A 540 -26.88 24.93 4.56
C LYS A 540 -26.21 25.84 3.54
N GLY A 541 -25.00 25.49 3.08
CA GLY A 541 -24.19 26.37 2.26
C GLY A 541 -23.71 27.57 3.08
N ALA A 542 -22.44 27.93 2.94
CA ALA A 542 -22.01 29.25 3.36
C ALA A 542 -22.75 30.25 2.48
N SER A 543 -23.91 30.76 2.93
CA SER A 543 -24.41 32.03 2.44
C SER A 543 -23.31 33.04 2.77
N ALA A 544 -22.64 33.53 1.73
CA ALA A 544 -21.75 34.66 1.84
C ALA A 544 -22.46 35.77 2.61
N SER A 545 -21.94 36.11 3.78
CA SER A 545 -22.19 37.41 4.41
C SER A 545 -20.91 38.21 4.24
N ALA A 546 -21.04 39.26 3.44
CA ALA A 546 -20.08 40.32 3.18
C ALA A 546 -19.57 41.01 4.44
#